data_AF-A0A1I6C0H6-F1
#
_entry.id   AF-A0A1I6C0H6-F1
#
_cell.length_a   1.000
_cell.length_b   1.000
_cell.length_c   1.000
_cell.angle_alpha   90.00
_cell.angle_beta   90.00
_cell.angle_gamma   90.00
#
_symmetry.space_group_name_H-M   'P 1'
#
loop_
_entity.id
_entity.type
_entity.pdbx_description
1 polymer ?
#
loop_
_entity_poly.entity_id
_entity_poly.type
_entity_poly.pdbx_seq_one_letter_code
_entity_poly.pdbx_strand_id
1 'polypeptide(L)'
;MVRKKLSLFALLLLLVSPISYCFNEFVAAENALDPAPQLQPIGTANGKKVLFDNTHGQTAGAADWVLDGGFSDFANALANKGYYAKELRKTTPITYQDLQGYNVFVIGEANIPYKTSEQDAMIQYVQNGGSIFFIGDHYNADRNKNRWDASEVFNGYRRGAYSNPTKGMGTEEASSTAMQGVTGSDWLATNFGIRFRFNAIGDVTANDIVAPSQAFGITTGVSTVAMHAGSTLAITDPNKAKGIVYLPPTSAAWGSAVDQGVYNGGGRAEGPYAAVSKLGLGKAAFIGDSSPVEDASPKYLREETGSKKTTYDGFKEQNDSTLLVNLIDWLSLQESYTALSQVSGLQLDQPTDLLSMENPQTSTEPVAEPWSAPAAGYKWYDPSTFKSGSYGYGSSGSGGTVMVNEKFESGSKTAYTSGNVTLASGSWYFDNALIGNLSGDKKNGIQSARVRASGALTMNFDVSGAKSVQISHGNFSTDTGAVWQLQMSSNGGSTWTNVGSSNTSSSTLTVKTFTLTQTVPVRFRIVVTGTSGMRLNFDDIVISN
;
A
#
# COMPACT_ATOMS: atom_id res chain seq x y z
N MET A 1 22.70 7.38 88.14
CA MET A 1 22.81 5.91 88.28
C MET A 1 22.65 5.26 86.91
N VAL A 2 23.65 4.49 86.50
CA VAL A 2 23.58 3.32 85.59
C VAL A 2 23.34 3.54 84.08
N ARG A 3 24.48 3.44 83.36
CA ARG A 3 24.79 2.73 82.09
C ARG A 3 24.37 3.28 80.71
N LYS A 4 25.44 3.60 79.95
CA LYS A 4 25.57 3.60 78.48
C LYS A 4 24.95 2.36 77.82
N LYS A 5 24.28 2.54 76.67
CA LYS A 5 24.32 1.59 75.53
C LYS A 5 24.22 2.34 74.20
N LEU A 6 25.18 2.05 73.31
CA LEU A 6 25.14 2.24 71.86
C LEU A 6 23.86 1.60 71.29
N SER A 7 23.24 2.24 70.28
CA SER A 7 22.42 1.51 69.32
C SER A 7 22.72 1.99 67.90
N LEU A 8 23.11 1.01 67.09
CA LEU A 8 23.36 1.03 65.66
C LEU A 8 22.12 1.52 64.91
N PHE A 9 22.30 2.45 63.96
CA PHE A 9 21.33 2.71 62.89
C PHE A 9 21.55 1.66 61.80
N ALA A 10 20.63 0.71 61.66
CA ALA A 10 20.57 -0.21 60.52
C ALA A 10 19.58 0.36 59.50
N LEU A 11 20.10 0.76 58.34
CA LEU A 11 19.36 1.22 57.17
C LEU A 11 18.79 -0.01 56.46
N LEU A 12 17.46 -0.20 56.51
CA LEU A 12 16.77 -1.26 55.78
C LEU A 12 16.52 -0.79 54.34
N LEU A 13 17.34 -1.25 53.39
CA LEU A 13 17.09 -1.09 51.95
C LEU A 13 15.93 -2.02 51.54
N LEU A 14 14.78 -1.44 51.22
CA LEU A 14 13.70 -2.13 50.50
C LEU A 14 14.04 -2.13 49.00
N LEU A 15 14.55 -3.25 48.51
CA LEU A 15 14.69 -3.56 47.09
C LEU A 15 13.28 -3.73 46.48
N VAL A 16 12.78 -2.68 45.83
CA VAL A 16 11.62 -2.77 44.93
C VAL A 16 12.18 -3.13 43.55
N SER A 17 12.07 -4.41 43.18
CA SER A 17 12.39 -4.89 41.84
C SER A 17 11.35 -4.34 40.85
N PRO A 18 11.73 -3.68 39.73
CA PRO A 18 10.77 -3.31 38.71
C PRO A 18 10.35 -4.58 37.98
N ILE A 19 9.10 -5.00 38.18
CA ILE A 19 8.44 -5.94 37.28
C ILE A 19 8.25 -5.18 35.97
N SER A 20 9.16 -5.37 35.03
CA SER A 20 8.98 -4.96 33.65
C SER A 20 7.80 -5.74 33.08
N TYR A 21 6.62 -5.11 33.07
CA TYR A 21 5.51 -5.56 32.25
C TYR A 21 5.93 -5.33 30.80
N CYS A 22 6.37 -6.39 30.13
CA CYS A 22 6.37 -6.42 28.67
C CYS A 22 4.90 -6.37 28.23
N PHE A 23 4.42 -5.17 27.93
CA PHE A 23 3.24 -4.99 27.09
C PHE A 23 3.65 -5.47 25.69
N ASN A 24 3.26 -6.69 25.33
CA ASN A 24 3.14 -7.04 23.92
C ASN A 24 1.93 -6.27 23.40
N GLU A 25 2.16 -5.08 22.87
CA GLU A 25 1.19 -4.45 21.98
C GLU A 25 0.96 -5.41 20.82
N PHE A 26 -0.22 -6.02 20.75
CA PHE A 26 -0.68 -6.66 19.52
C PHE A 26 -0.95 -5.53 18.52
N VAL A 27 0.09 -5.08 17.83
CA VAL A 27 -0.01 -4.08 16.76
C VAL A 27 -0.64 -4.79 15.57
N ALA A 28 -1.94 -4.59 15.36
CA ALA A 28 -2.51 -4.82 14.04
C ALA A 28 -1.80 -3.85 13.08
N ALA A 29 -1.22 -4.38 12.00
CA ALA A 29 -0.63 -3.56 10.96
C ALA A 29 -1.73 -2.80 10.20
N GLU A 30 -1.36 -1.65 9.65
CA GLU A 30 -2.25 -0.74 8.91
C GLU A 30 -2.85 -1.42 7.66
N ASN A 31 -3.92 -0.83 7.13
CA ASN A 31 -4.55 -1.20 5.88
C ASN A 31 -4.93 0.04 5.06
N ALA A 32 -5.57 -0.19 3.90
CA ALA A 32 -5.90 0.87 2.95
C ALA A 32 -6.93 1.91 3.45
N LEU A 33 -7.63 1.64 4.56
CA LEU A 33 -8.57 2.56 5.21
C LEU A 33 -7.91 3.43 6.28
N ASP A 34 -6.71 3.07 6.73
CA ASP A 34 -5.95 3.86 7.69
C ASP A 34 -5.39 5.13 7.02
N PRO A 35 -5.19 6.22 7.79
CA PRO A 35 -4.60 7.44 7.25
C PRO A 35 -3.26 7.15 6.56
N ALA A 36 -3.17 7.54 5.29
CA ALA A 36 -1.93 7.37 4.54
C ALA A 36 -0.80 8.26 5.12
N PRO A 37 0.43 7.75 5.22
CA PRO A 37 1.58 8.54 5.64
C PRO A 37 1.79 9.70 4.68
N GLN A 38 2.26 10.80 5.25
CA GLN A 38 2.56 12.03 4.52
C GLN A 38 3.77 12.71 5.16
N LEU A 39 4.63 13.30 4.33
CA LEU A 39 5.72 14.15 4.75
C LEU A 39 5.46 15.59 4.29
N GLN A 40 5.59 16.51 5.23
CA GLN A 40 5.59 17.94 4.94
C GLN A 40 6.98 18.37 4.43
N PRO A 41 7.04 19.40 3.58
CA PRO A 41 8.31 20.03 3.21
C PRO A 41 9.13 20.41 4.45
N ILE A 42 10.43 20.10 4.44
CA ILE A 42 11.39 20.58 5.43
C ILE A 42 12.02 21.87 4.88
N GLY A 43 11.99 22.93 5.68
CA GLY A 43 12.48 24.24 5.26
C GLY A 43 11.51 24.95 4.30
N THR A 44 12.02 25.45 3.17
CA THR A 44 11.20 26.18 2.19
C THR A 44 10.48 25.21 1.25
N ALA A 45 9.15 25.22 1.29
CA ALA A 45 8.34 24.44 0.34
C ALA A 45 8.59 24.88 -1.10
N ASN A 46 8.84 23.92 -1.99
CA ASN A 46 9.04 24.16 -3.42
C ASN A 46 7.72 24.19 -4.22
N GLY A 47 6.59 23.95 -3.55
CA GLY A 47 5.25 23.96 -4.13
C GLY A 47 4.89 22.73 -4.95
N LYS A 48 5.72 21.68 -4.93
CA LYS A 48 5.53 20.44 -5.69
C LYS A 48 5.10 19.29 -4.79
N LYS A 49 4.34 18.35 -5.36
CA LYS A 49 3.74 17.22 -4.65
C LYS A 49 4.09 15.89 -5.33
N VAL A 50 4.47 14.91 -4.51
CA VAL A 50 4.79 13.55 -4.94
C VAL A 50 3.83 12.57 -4.27
N LEU A 51 3.25 11.66 -5.06
CA LEU A 51 2.38 10.60 -4.60
C LEU A 51 3.10 9.26 -4.75
N PHE A 52 3.12 8.44 -3.71
CA PHE A 52 3.72 7.10 -3.72
C PHE A 52 2.61 6.05 -3.75
N ASP A 53 2.67 5.09 -4.66
CA ASP A 53 1.70 4.01 -4.73
C ASP A 53 1.81 3.04 -3.55
N ASN A 54 0.70 2.67 -2.94
CA ASN A 54 0.58 1.52 -2.05
C ASN A 54 -0.77 0.80 -2.27
N THR A 55 -1.15 0.66 -3.55
CA THR A 55 -2.44 0.07 -3.96
C THR A 55 -2.28 -1.26 -4.69
N HIS A 56 -1.07 -1.59 -5.17
CA HIS A 56 -0.79 -2.75 -6.02
C HIS A 56 0.27 -3.68 -5.41
N GLY A 57 0.17 -3.94 -4.11
CA GLY A 57 1.03 -4.94 -3.45
C GLY A 57 2.46 -4.47 -3.17
N GLN A 58 2.67 -3.16 -2.96
CA GLN A 58 3.96 -2.60 -2.54
C GLN A 58 4.51 -3.16 -1.22
N THR A 59 3.69 -3.89 -0.47
CA THR A 59 4.04 -4.55 0.80
C THR A 59 4.04 -6.09 0.69
N ALA A 60 3.90 -6.63 -0.52
CA ALA A 60 3.84 -8.06 -0.80
C ALA A 60 5.14 -8.78 -0.46
N GLY A 61 5.06 -9.96 0.15
CA GLY A 61 6.24 -10.79 0.42
C GLY A 61 7.39 -10.02 1.10
N ALA A 62 8.53 -9.94 0.41
CA ALA A 62 9.71 -9.22 0.89
C ALA A 62 9.69 -7.70 0.63
N ALA A 63 8.85 -7.21 -0.29
CA ALA A 63 8.74 -5.79 -0.63
C ALA A 63 8.15 -4.97 0.53
N ASP A 64 8.61 -3.74 0.73
CA ASP A 64 8.02 -2.80 1.68
C ASP A 64 8.15 -1.34 1.22
N TRP A 65 7.68 -1.08 0.00
CA TRP A 65 7.80 0.18 -0.75
C TRP A 65 6.82 1.26 -0.26
N VAL A 66 6.84 1.54 1.05
CA VAL A 66 5.94 2.48 1.72
C VAL A 66 6.69 3.71 2.21
N LEU A 67 5.99 4.85 2.23
CA LEU A 67 6.59 6.18 2.41
C LEU A 67 7.33 6.32 3.76
N ASP A 68 6.84 5.64 4.80
CA ASP A 68 7.41 5.61 6.15
C ASP A 68 8.01 4.25 6.53
N GLY A 69 8.41 3.48 5.51
CA GLY A 69 9.13 2.20 5.62
C GLY A 69 10.26 2.15 4.60
N GLY A 70 10.32 1.14 3.73
CA GLY A 70 11.44 0.93 2.78
C GLY A 70 11.73 2.09 1.80
N PHE A 71 10.92 3.15 1.75
CA PHE A 71 11.19 4.41 1.03
C PHE A 71 11.49 5.61 1.94
N SER A 72 11.65 5.43 3.24
CA SER A 72 11.68 6.54 4.19
C SER A 72 12.86 7.49 3.95
N ASP A 73 14.05 6.98 3.62
CA ASP A 73 15.21 7.81 3.30
C ASP A 73 15.01 8.59 2.00
N PHE A 74 14.40 7.94 0.98
CA PHE A 74 14.03 8.62 -0.25
C PHE A 74 13.00 9.73 0.02
N ALA A 75 11.95 9.42 0.77
CA ALA A 75 10.91 10.37 1.17
C ALA A 75 11.48 11.55 1.97
N ASN A 76 12.41 11.29 2.90
CA ASN A 76 13.11 12.31 3.67
C ASN A 76 13.99 13.20 2.78
N ALA A 77 14.67 12.62 1.79
CA ALA A 77 15.44 13.40 0.81
C ALA A 77 14.54 14.36 0.00
N LEU A 78 13.35 13.91 -0.39
CA LEU A 78 12.37 14.76 -1.07
C LEU A 78 11.82 15.86 -0.15
N ALA A 79 11.49 15.53 1.11
CA ALA A 79 11.06 16.52 2.09
C ALA A 79 12.13 17.61 2.31
N ASN A 80 13.41 17.23 2.39
CA ASN A 80 14.54 18.16 2.49
C ASN A 80 14.73 19.04 1.23
N LYS A 81 14.26 18.58 0.08
CA LYS A 81 14.18 19.36 -1.17
C LYS A 81 12.93 20.26 -1.24
N GLY A 82 12.11 20.27 -0.19
CA GLY A 82 10.91 21.10 -0.09
C GLY A 82 9.66 20.50 -0.73
N TYR A 83 9.68 19.21 -1.10
CA TYR A 83 8.50 18.51 -1.63
C TYR A 83 7.53 18.16 -0.52
N TYR A 84 6.24 18.19 -0.84
CA TYR A 84 5.24 17.44 -0.11
C TYR A 84 5.17 16.02 -0.68
N ALA A 85 5.19 15.01 0.18
CA ALA A 85 5.05 13.61 -0.22
C ALA A 85 3.88 12.96 0.51
N LYS A 86 3.15 12.09 -0.19
CA LYS A 86 2.04 11.32 0.40
C LYS A 86 1.98 9.94 -0.23
N GLU A 87 1.52 8.97 0.52
CA GLU A 87 1.14 7.66 -0.02
C GLU A 87 -0.31 7.63 -0.52
N LEU A 88 -0.56 6.88 -1.58
CA LEU A 88 -1.88 6.53 -2.07
C LEU A 88 -2.29 5.19 -1.45
N ARG A 89 -3.29 5.23 -0.58
CA ARG A 89 -3.94 4.04 -0.02
C ARG A 89 -5.40 4.01 -0.43
N LYS A 90 -5.83 2.90 -1.04
CA LYS A 90 -7.22 2.62 -1.39
C LYS A 90 -7.38 1.16 -1.83
N THR A 91 -8.63 0.68 -1.81
CA THR A 91 -9.01 -0.64 -2.30
C THR A 91 -9.73 -0.60 -3.64
N THR A 92 -10.07 0.60 -4.13
CA THR A 92 -10.68 0.80 -5.43
C THR A 92 -9.62 1.09 -6.50
N PRO A 93 -9.92 0.88 -7.79
CA PRO A 93 -8.98 1.19 -8.86
C PRO A 93 -8.48 2.64 -8.82
N ILE A 94 -7.23 2.85 -9.23
CA ILE A 94 -6.66 4.17 -9.45
C ILE A 94 -7.44 4.91 -10.54
N THR A 95 -7.75 6.16 -10.29
CA THR A 95 -8.45 7.08 -11.20
C THR A 95 -7.59 8.30 -11.47
N TYR A 96 -7.89 9.00 -12.57
CA TYR A 96 -7.23 10.27 -12.88
C TYR A 96 -7.36 11.30 -11.73
N GLN A 97 -8.48 11.29 -11.01
CA GLN A 97 -8.74 12.21 -9.90
C GLN A 97 -7.81 11.97 -8.71
N ASP A 98 -7.36 10.74 -8.49
CA ASP A 98 -6.38 10.43 -7.45
C ASP A 98 -5.01 11.06 -7.77
N LEU A 99 -4.67 11.15 -9.06
CA LEU A 99 -3.35 11.53 -9.56
C LEU A 99 -3.22 13.03 -9.89
N GLN A 100 -4.25 13.67 -10.47
CA GLN A 100 -4.17 15.02 -11.06
C GLN A 100 -3.71 16.14 -10.10
N GLY A 101 -3.80 15.91 -8.78
CA GLY A 101 -3.37 16.87 -7.75
C GLY A 101 -1.86 16.82 -7.45
N TYR A 102 -1.12 15.90 -8.07
CA TYR A 102 0.31 15.65 -7.82
C TYR A 102 1.13 15.91 -9.08
N ASN A 103 2.42 16.22 -8.90
CA ASN A 103 3.35 16.43 -10.01
C ASN A 103 4.01 15.12 -10.44
N VAL A 104 4.28 14.24 -9.48
CA VAL A 104 4.94 12.95 -9.72
C VAL A 104 4.19 11.84 -8.98
N PHE A 105 3.95 10.73 -9.66
CA PHE A 105 3.44 9.48 -9.09
C PHE A 105 4.56 8.44 -9.12
N VAL A 106 4.96 7.91 -7.97
CA VAL A 106 6.06 6.96 -7.83
C VAL A 106 5.47 5.58 -7.56
N ILE A 107 5.93 4.58 -8.32
CA ILE A 107 5.45 3.20 -8.24
C ILE A 107 6.66 2.29 -8.03
N GLY A 108 6.80 1.75 -6.82
CA GLY A 108 7.76 0.69 -6.49
C GLY A 108 7.16 -0.68 -6.71
N GLU A 109 7.89 -1.58 -7.37
CA GLU A 109 7.52 -2.97 -7.69
C GLU A 109 6.04 -3.31 -7.47
N ALA A 110 5.19 -2.92 -8.41
CA ALA A 110 3.79 -3.32 -8.34
C ALA A 110 3.71 -4.85 -8.48
N ASN A 111 3.13 -5.51 -7.48
CA ASN A 111 2.97 -6.97 -7.39
C ASN A 111 1.56 -7.42 -7.73
N ILE A 112 0.67 -6.50 -8.13
CA ILE A 112 -0.68 -6.80 -8.59
C ILE A 112 -0.85 -6.14 -9.97
N PRO A 113 -1.37 -6.84 -10.99
CA PRO A 113 -1.55 -6.25 -12.31
C PRO A 113 -2.56 -5.11 -12.30
N TYR A 114 -2.21 -4.01 -12.97
CA TYR A 114 -3.13 -2.90 -13.20
C TYR A 114 -4.26 -3.32 -14.15
N LYS A 115 -5.47 -2.83 -13.87
CA LYS A 115 -6.61 -2.97 -14.77
C LYS A 115 -6.46 -2.02 -15.96
N THR A 116 -7.15 -2.32 -17.06
CA THR A 116 -7.21 -1.42 -18.22
C THR A 116 -7.66 0.00 -17.83
N SER A 117 -8.62 0.13 -16.90
CA SER A 117 -9.08 1.44 -16.43
C SER A 117 -8.01 2.25 -15.68
N GLU A 118 -7.09 1.57 -14.99
CA GLU A 118 -6.02 2.22 -14.23
C GLU A 118 -4.87 2.61 -15.16
N GLN A 119 -4.56 1.73 -16.11
CA GLN A 119 -3.71 2.03 -17.24
C GLN A 119 -4.19 3.29 -17.98
N ASP A 120 -5.48 3.38 -18.33
CA ASP A 120 -6.07 4.55 -18.98
C ASP A 120 -5.97 5.81 -18.10
N ALA A 121 -6.20 5.69 -16.79
CA ALA A 121 -6.06 6.80 -15.85
C ALA A 121 -4.61 7.32 -15.78
N MET A 122 -3.62 6.43 -15.78
CA MET A 122 -2.21 6.79 -15.82
C MET A 122 -1.83 7.47 -17.14
N ILE A 123 -2.33 6.98 -18.29
CA ILE A 123 -2.14 7.65 -19.59
C ILE A 123 -2.73 9.05 -19.58
N GLN A 124 -3.98 9.21 -19.12
CA GLN A 124 -4.64 10.51 -19.03
C GLN A 124 -3.86 11.47 -18.12
N TYR A 125 -3.41 11.00 -16.96
CA TYR A 125 -2.62 11.79 -16.02
C TYR A 125 -1.33 12.32 -16.67
N VAL A 126 -0.57 11.45 -17.35
CA VAL A 126 0.68 11.86 -18.00
C VAL A 126 0.42 12.77 -19.20
N GLN A 127 -0.56 12.45 -20.05
CA GLN A 127 -0.90 13.31 -21.20
C GLN A 127 -1.26 14.74 -20.78
N ASN A 128 -1.87 14.90 -19.59
CA ASN A 128 -2.23 16.18 -18.99
C ASN A 128 -1.08 16.89 -18.23
N GLY A 129 0.14 16.39 -18.32
CA GLY A 129 1.33 17.02 -17.71
C GLY A 129 1.80 16.35 -16.42
N GLY A 130 1.12 15.32 -15.93
CA GLY A 130 1.61 14.50 -14.82
C GLY A 130 2.86 13.72 -15.18
N SER A 131 3.60 13.28 -14.16
CA SER A 131 4.79 12.44 -14.35
C SER A 131 4.72 11.16 -13.53
N ILE A 132 5.26 10.06 -14.06
CA ILE A 132 5.34 8.77 -13.34
C ILE A 132 6.79 8.31 -13.21
N PHE A 133 7.18 7.81 -12.04
CA PHE A 133 8.44 7.11 -11.85
C PHE A 133 8.17 5.63 -11.57
N PHE A 134 8.60 4.76 -12.48
CA PHE A 134 8.51 3.31 -12.34
C PHE A 134 9.83 2.74 -11.82
N ILE A 135 9.75 2.05 -10.69
CA ILE A 135 10.87 1.35 -10.06
C ILE A 135 10.55 -0.14 -10.14
N GLY A 136 11.19 -0.82 -11.07
CA GLY A 136 11.02 -2.25 -11.32
C GLY A 136 12.04 -3.09 -10.56
N ASP A 137 12.08 -4.35 -10.94
CA ASP A 137 13.04 -5.33 -10.45
C ASP A 137 13.28 -6.40 -11.52
N HIS A 138 14.10 -7.39 -11.24
CA HIS A 138 14.38 -8.54 -12.08
C HIS A 138 13.15 -9.42 -12.32
N TYR A 139 13.17 -10.24 -13.37
CA TYR A 139 12.19 -11.32 -13.55
C TYR A 139 12.42 -12.42 -12.51
N ASN A 140 11.38 -13.12 -12.05
CA ASN A 140 11.43 -13.98 -10.84
C ASN A 140 11.59 -13.21 -9.51
N ALA A 141 11.01 -12.01 -9.44
CA ALA A 141 10.83 -11.18 -8.25
C ALA A 141 9.37 -11.17 -7.71
N ASP A 142 8.47 -12.03 -8.19
CA ASP A 142 7.08 -12.14 -7.73
C ASP A 142 7.01 -12.36 -6.21
N ARG A 143 6.60 -11.33 -5.46
CA ARG A 143 6.66 -11.32 -4.00
C ARG A 143 5.43 -11.97 -3.35
N ASN A 144 4.31 -12.08 -4.05
CA ASN A 144 3.05 -12.65 -3.52
C ASN A 144 2.65 -13.97 -4.19
N LYS A 145 3.49 -14.50 -5.08
CA LYS A 145 3.31 -15.78 -5.77
C LYS A 145 2.06 -15.81 -6.65
N ASN A 146 1.69 -14.66 -7.22
CA ASN A 146 0.54 -14.53 -8.11
C ASN A 146 0.87 -14.70 -9.60
N ARG A 147 2.15 -14.94 -9.92
CA ARG A 147 2.75 -15.08 -11.26
C ARG A 147 2.98 -13.76 -12.00
N TRP A 148 2.90 -12.62 -11.31
CA TRP A 148 3.19 -11.32 -11.87
C TRP A 148 4.44 -10.73 -11.23
N ASP A 149 5.48 -10.58 -12.04
CA ASP A 149 6.63 -9.77 -11.70
C ASP A 149 6.34 -8.28 -11.99
N ALA A 150 6.99 -7.36 -11.26
CA ALA A 150 6.80 -5.93 -11.47
C ALA A 150 7.04 -5.48 -12.92
N SER A 151 8.05 -6.08 -13.58
CA SER A 151 8.32 -5.86 -15.00
C SER A 151 7.11 -6.19 -15.89
N GLU A 152 6.36 -7.25 -15.56
CA GLU A 152 5.16 -7.67 -16.30
C GLU A 152 3.97 -6.76 -16.02
N VAL A 153 3.79 -6.37 -14.74
CA VAL A 153 2.76 -5.42 -14.33
C VAL A 153 2.94 -4.09 -15.05
N PHE A 154 4.17 -3.56 -15.11
CA PHE A 154 4.47 -2.30 -15.79
C PHE A 154 4.36 -2.42 -17.31
N ASN A 155 4.84 -3.51 -17.90
CA ASN A 155 4.70 -3.75 -19.34
C ASN A 155 3.23 -3.92 -19.76
N GLY A 156 2.36 -4.39 -18.86
CA GLY A 156 0.94 -4.62 -19.09
C GLY A 156 0.59 -6.04 -19.55
N TYR A 157 1.54 -6.97 -19.46
CA TYR A 157 1.35 -8.37 -19.87
C TYR A 157 2.28 -9.32 -19.11
N ARG A 158 1.81 -10.56 -18.89
CA ARG A 158 2.65 -11.67 -18.45
C ARG A 158 3.37 -12.34 -19.61
N ARG A 159 4.66 -12.61 -19.44
CA ARG A 159 5.48 -13.42 -20.32
C ARG A 159 4.88 -14.82 -20.41
N GLY A 160 4.64 -15.33 -21.62
CA GLY A 160 4.02 -16.64 -21.81
C GLY A 160 2.52 -16.75 -21.53
N ALA A 161 1.88 -15.64 -21.16
CA ALA A 161 0.44 -15.57 -20.87
C ALA A 161 -0.24 -14.32 -21.46
N TYR A 162 0.33 -13.74 -22.52
CA TYR A 162 -0.17 -12.50 -23.14
C TYR A 162 -1.67 -12.52 -23.47
N SER A 163 -2.17 -13.57 -24.13
CA SER A 163 -3.59 -13.67 -24.51
C SER A 163 -4.52 -14.12 -23.37
N ASN A 164 -3.97 -14.66 -22.28
CA ASN A 164 -4.72 -15.11 -21.12
C ASN A 164 -3.97 -14.77 -19.82
N PRO A 165 -4.15 -13.55 -19.28
CA PRO A 165 -3.55 -13.11 -18.02
C PRO A 165 -3.79 -14.04 -16.82
N THR A 166 -4.85 -14.86 -16.87
CA THR A 166 -5.23 -15.79 -15.80
C THR A 166 -4.66 -17.20 -15.97
N LYS A 167 -3.81 -17.43 -16.99
CA LYS A 167 -3.19 -18.73 -17.24
C LYS A 167 -2.48 -19.26 -15.99
N GLY A 168 -2.84 -20.48 -15.59
CA GLY A 168 -2.28 -21.16 -14.42
C GLY A 168 -2.97 -20.82 -13.08
N MET A 169 -3.96 -19.92 -13.05
CA MET A 169 -4.71 -19.56 -11.84
C MET A 169 -5.86 -20.53 -11.57
N GLY A 170 -6.21 -20.71 -10.29
CA GLY A 170 -7.44 -21.40 -9.89
C GLY A 170 -8.70 -20.56 -10.19
N THR A 171 -9.88 -21.17 -10.18
CA THR A 171 -11.15 -20.47 -10.49
C THR A 171 -11.41 -19.28 -9.56
N GLU A 172 -11.14 -19.41 -8.26
CA GLU A 172 -11.33 -18.34 -7.28
C GLU A 172 -10.34 -17.18 -7.51
N GLU A 173 -9.06 -17.50 -7.72
CA GLU A 173 -8.01 -16.52 -8.01
C GLU A 173 -8.29 -15.75 -9.31
N ALA A 174 -8.64 -16.46 -10.38
CA ALA A 174 -8.94 -15.88 -11.68
C ALA A 174 -10.20 -14.99 -11.67
N SER A 175 -11.14 -15.22 -10.74
CA SER A 175 -12.37 -14.43 -10.59
C SER A 175 -12.28 -13.33 -9.51
N SER A 176 -11.15 -13.25 -8.82
CA SER A 176 -10.91 -12.27 -7.75
C SER A 176 -11.03 -10.83 -8.26
N THR A 177 -11.36 -9.90 -7.35
CA THR A 177 -11.46 -8.47 -7.68
C THR A 177 -10.17 -7.91 -8.26
N ALA A 178 -9.01 -8.42 -7.85
CA ALA A 178 -7.71 -8.02 -8.38
C ALA A 178 -7.55 -8.35 -9.87
N MET A 179 -8.07 -9.50 -10.33
CA MET A 179 -7.95 -9.92 -11.73
C MET A 179 -9.07 -9.39 -12.65
N GLN A 180 -10.14 -8.82 -12.09
CA GLN A 180 -11.23 -8.24 -12.88
C GLN A 180 -10.77 -7.01 -13.67
N GLY A 181 -10.89 -7.06 -14.99
CA GLY A 181 -10.50 -5.96 -15.88
C GLY A 181 -9.01 -5.94 -16.24
N VAL A 182 -8.27 -7.02 -15.92
CA VAL A 182 -6.88 -7.20 -16.37
C VAL A 182 -6.88 -7.83 -17.76
N THR A 183 -6.15 -7.22 -18.68
CA THR A 183 -5.97 -7.70 -20.06
C THR A 183 -4.50 -7.63 -20.44
N GLY A 184 -4.00 -8.59 -21.22
CA GLY A 184 -2.65 -8.50 -21.75
C GLY A 184 -2.55 -7.44 -22.84
N SER A 185 -1.63 -6.50 -22.65
CA SER A 185 -1.32 -5.45 -23.61
C SER A 185 0.15 -5.08 -23.51
N ASP A 186 0.75 -4.66 -24.61
CA ASP A 186 2.11 -4.11 -24.62
C ASP A 186 2.09 -2.62 -24.26
N TRP A 187 1.52 -2.33 -23.08
CA TRP A 187 1.09 -1.01 -22.65
C TRP A 187 2.24 -0.02 -22.56
N LEU A 188 3.35 -0.41 -21.92
CA LEU A 188 4.46 0.51 -21.71
C LEU A 188 5.16 0.86 -23.03
N ALA A 189 5.38 -0.13 -23.90
CA ALA A 189 6.01 0.09 -25.21
C ALA A 189 5.15 0.98 -26.09
N THR A 190 3.85 0.72 -26.13
CA THR A 190 2.87 1.46 -26.94
C THR A 190 2.83 2.94 -26.53
N ASN A 191 2.79 3.20 -25.23
CA ASN A 191 2.55 4.54 -24.72
C ASN A 191 3.84 5.34 -24.52
N PHE A 192 4.85 4.72 -23.92
CA PHE A 192 6.09 5.36 -23.48
C PHE A 192 7.32 5.00 -24.34
N GLY A 193 7.20 4.08 -25.29
CA GLY A 193 8.33 3.71 -26.16
C GLY A 193 9.42 2.90 -25.46
N ILE A 194 9.07 2.22 -24.37
CA ILE A 194 10.02 1.46 -23.54
C ILE A 194 9.37 0.21 -22.95
N ARG A 195 10.16 -0.83 -22.69
CA ARG A 195 9.78 -2.01 -21.89
C ARG A 195 10.76 -2.24 -20.75
N PHE A 196 10.29 -2.80 -19.64
CA PHE A 196 11.16 -3.56 -18.76
C PHE A 196 11.51 -4.88 -19.45
N ARG A 197 12.78 -5.25 -19.49
CA ARG A 197 13.19 -6.58 -19.98
C ARG A 197 13.00 -7.60 -18.85
N PHE A 198 12.95 -8.87 -19.23
CA PHE A 198 12.79 -9.98 -18.28
C PHE A 198 14.12 -10.61 -17.86
N ASN A 199 15.23 -9.92 -18.10
CA ASN A 199 16.54 -10.36 -17.66
C ASN A 199 16.68 -10.21 -16.14
N ALA A 200 17.64 -10.92 -15.58
CA ALA A 200 17.93 -10.95 -14.15
C ALA A 200 19.45 -10.89 -13.97
N ILE A 201 19.98 -9.67 -14.00
CA ILE A 201 21.40 -9.36 -13.90
C ILE A 201 21.75 -9.32 -12.42
N GLY A 202 22.83 -9.96 -12.01
CA GLY A 202 23.29 -10.00 -10.62
C GLY A 202 23.92 -8.69 -10.15
N ASP A 203 24.81 -8.78 -9.16
CA ASP A 203 25.47 -7.61 -8.59
C ASP A 203 26.39 -6.93 -9.61
N VAL A 204 26.06 -5.70 -9.98
CA VAL A 204 26.82 -4.89 -10.96
C VAL A 204 26.81 -3.42 -10.52
N THR A 205 27.92 -2.72 -10.72
CA THR A 205 27.93 -1.26 -10.60
C THR A 205 27.81 -0.64 -11.98
N ALA A 206 26.68 0.02 -12.25
CA ALA A 206 26.50 0.78 -13.48
C ALA A 206 27.50 1.94 -13.50
N ASN A 207 28.23 2.11 -14.61
CA ASN A 207 29.29 3.11 -14.73
C ASN A 207 29.37 3.77 -16.13
N ASP A 208 28.47 3.42 -17.05
CA ASP A 208 28.26 4.16 -18.30
C ASP A 208 27.11 5.14 -18.08
N ILE A 209 27.46 6.34 -17.63
CA ILE A 209 26.53 7.41 -17.30
C ILE A 209 26.45 8.39 -18.47
N VAL A 210 25.25 8.62 -19.00
CA VAL A 210 25.04 9.60 -20.08
C VAL A 210 25.35 11.00 -19.55
N ALA A 211 26.08 11.79 -20.33
CA ALA A 211 26.45 13.16 -19.95
C ALA A 211 25.21 13.99 -19.57
N PRO A 212 25.27 14.86 -18.54
CA PRO A 212 24.10 15.63 -18.08
C PRO A 212 23.40 16.44 -19.17
N SER A 213 24.15 16.99 -20.12
CA SER A 213 23.58 17.74 -21.27
C SER A 213 22.77 16.87 -22.24
N GLN A 214 22.92 15.55 -22.18
CA GLN A 214 22.19 14.55 -22.97
C GLN A 214 21.21 13.73 -22.13
N ALA A 215 21.10 14.05 -20.84
CA ALA A 215 20.23 13.39 -19.86
C ALA A 215 19.44 14.43 -19.05
N PHE A 216 19.09 15.57 -19.65
CA PHE A 216 18.23 16.60 -19.03
C PHE A 216 18.73 17.13 -17.67
N GLY A 217 20.05 17.06 -17.43
CA GLY A 217 20.67 17.39 -16.14
C GLY A 217 20.54 16.31 -15.06
N ILE A 218 19.78 15.23 -15.30
CA ILE A 218 19.48 14.17 -14.32
C ILE A 218 20.75 13.50 -13.79
N THR A 219 21.73 13.27 -14.65
CA THR A 219 22.99 12.59 -14.28
C THR A 219 24.04 13.52 -13.67
N THR A 220 23.67 14.76 -13.33
CA THR A 220 24.60 15.69 -12.66
C THR A 220 25.03 15.13 -11.30
N GLY A 221 26.33 14.93 -11.11
CA GLY A 221 26.88 14.37 -9.87
C GLY A 221 26.72 12.85 -9.74
N VAL A 222 26.30 12.17 -10.80
CA VAL A 222 26.20 10.69 -10.85
C VAL A 222 27.38 10.15 -11.64
N SER A 223 28.12 9.23 -11.04
CA SER A 223 29.26 8.53 -11.64
C SER A 223 29.06 7.01 -11.64
N THR A 224 28.37 6.49 -10.62
CA THR A 224 28.01 5.09 -10.49
C THR A 224 26.62 4.92 -9.89
N VAL A 225 25.97 3.80 -10.19
CA VAL A 225 24.68 3.41 -9.60
C VAL A 225 24.75 1.91 -9.24
N ALA A 226 24.28 1.53 -8.06
CA ALA A 226 24.28 0.12 -7.65
C ALA A 226 23.21 -0.68 -8.43
N MET A 227 23.45 -1.97 -8.63
CA MET A 227 22.44 -2.95 -9.04
C MET A 227 22.67 -4.22 -8.23
N HIS A 228 21.61 -4.76 -7.64
CA HIS A 228 21.61 -5.94 -6.78
C HIS A 228 20.48 -6.89 -7.16
N ALA A 229 20.70 -7.67 -8.22
CA ALA A 229 19.65 -8.44 -8.90
C ALA A 229 18.63 -7.50 -9.54
N GLY A 230 18.80 -7.13 -10.81
CA GLY A 230 17.89 -6.21 -11.50
C GLY A 230 17.61 -6.61 -12.93
N SER A 231 16.73 -5.85 -13.57
CA SER A 231 16.50 -5.89 -15.02
C SER A 231 17.12 -4.67 -15.71
N THR A 232 17.28 -4.77 -17.04
CA THR A 232 17.43 -3.59 -17.89
C THR A 232 16.12 -3.27 -18.59
N LEU A 233 16.13 -2.18 -19.32
CA LEU A 233 15.02 -1.67 -20.10
C LEU A 233 15.34 -1.81 -21.58
N ALA A 234 14.31 -1.85 -22.43
CA ALA A 234 14.45 -1.83 -23.87
C ALA A 234 13.80 -0.58 -24.45
N ILE A 235 14.57 0.22 -25.18
CA ILE A 235 14.03 1.34 -25.95
C ILE A 235 13.33 0.77 -27.19
N THR A 236 12.02 0.97 -27.30
CA THR A 236 11.23 0.52 -28.46
C THR A 236 10.86 1.66 -29.41
N ASP A 237 10.84 2.89 -28.93
CA ASP A 237 10.67 4.10 -29.75
C ASP A 237 11.57 5.23 -29.22
N PRO A 238 12.72 5.50 -29.88
CA PRO A 238 13.65 6.56 -29.47
C PRO A 238 13.10 7.98 -29.58
N ASN A 239 11.96 8.20 -30.27
CA ASN A 239 11.31 9.51 -30.23
C ASN A 239 10.61 9.76 -28.89
N LYS A 240 10.28 8.69 -28.17
CA LYS A 240 9.62 8.76 -26.87
C LYS A 240 10.58 8.51 -25.72
N ALA A 241 11.47 7.53 -25.83
CA ALA A 241 12.31 7.08 -24.71
C ALA A 241 13.82 7.18 -24.99
N LYS A 242 14.59 7.35 -23.92
CA LYS A 242 16.04 7.43 -23.95
C LYS A 242 16.65 6.86 -22.66
N GLY A 243 17.68 6.05 -22.80
CA GLY A 243 18.52 5.59 -21.69
C GLY A 243 19.43 6.68 -21.15
N ILE A 244 19.64 6.68 -19.85
CA ILE A 244 20.48 7.66 -19.14
C ILE A 244 21.57 7.02 -18.26
N VAL A 245 21.40 5.75 -17.90
CA VAL A 245 22.39 4.95 -17.16
C VAL A 245 22.44 3.57 -17.79
N TYR A 246 23.65 3.06 -18.04
CA TYR A 246 23.88 1.73 -18.58
C TYR A 246 24.88 0.96 -17.72
N LEU A 247 24.75 -0.36 -17.77
CA LEU A 247 25.70 -1.27 -17.13
C LEU A 247 27.00 -1.33 -17.93
N PRO A 248 28.14 -1.69 -17.32
CA PRO A 248 29.30 -2.15 -18.08
C PRO A 248 28.97 -3.47 -18.82
N PRO A 249 29.81 -3.87 -19.80
CA PRO A 249 29.80 -5.25 -20.28
C PRO A 249 29.91 -6.23 -19.11
N THR A 250 29.05 -7.23 -19.05
CA THR A 250 28.96 -8.17 -17.93
C THR A 250 28.38 -9.51 -18.36
N SER A 251 28.70 -10.55 -17.61
CA SER A 251 28.03 -11.85 -17.67
C SER A 251 27.47 -12.26 -16.30
N ALA A 252 27.37 -11.30 -15.37
CA ALA A 252 26.88 -11.54 -14.03
C ALA A 252 25.36 -11.73 -14.08
N ALA A 253 24.91 -12.97 -14.24
CA ALA A 253 23.52 -13.34 -14.06
C ALA A 253 23.23 -13.54 -12.57
N TRP A 254 22.03 -13.16 -12.13
CA TRP A 254 21.55 -13.50 -10.80
C TRP A 254 21.44 -15.02 -10.67
N GLY A 255 21.87 -15.56 -9.52
CA GLY A 255 21.96 -17.02 -9.34
C GLY A 255 20.63 -17.77 -9.42
N SER A 256 19.51 -17.07 -9.33
CA SER A 256 18.15 -17.63 -9.48
C SER A 256 17.43 -17.13 -10.73
N ALA A 257 18.18 -16.61 -11.72
CA ALA A 257 17.64 -16.31 -13.03
C ALA A 257 16.99 -17.57 -13.63
N VAL A 258 15.78 -17.41 -14.17
CA VAL A 258 14.99 -18.52 -14.75
C VAL A 258 15.28 -18.75 -16.24
N ASP A 259 16.17 -17.95 -16.80
CA ASP A 259 16.78 -18.13 -18.12
C ASP A 259 18.25 -17.68 -18.08
N GLN A 260 18.80 -17.24 -19.22
CA GLN A 260 20.21 -16.85 -19.34
C GLN A 260 20.62 -15.62 -18.49
N GLY A 261 19.67 -14.85 -17.95
CA GLY A 261 19.91 -13.77 -16.97
C GLY A 261 20.56 -12.49 -17.54
N VAL A 262 21.51 -12.62 -18.47
CA VAL A 262 22.10 -11.51 -19.24
C VAL A 262 21.90 -11.81 -20.73
N TYR A 263 21.27 -10.91 -21.47
CA TYR A 263 20.74 -11.21 -22.82
C TYR A 263 21.72 -10.88 -23.95
N ASN A 264 22.46 -9.79 -23.82
CA ASN A 264 23.34 -9.23 -24.86
C ASN A 264 24.75 -8.92 -24.32
N GLY A 265 25.13 -9.49 -23.17
CA GLY A 265 26.47 -9.36 -22.58
C GLY A 265 26.70 -8.07 -21.81
N GLY A 266 25.63 -7.41 -21.33
CA GLY A 266 25.75 -6.14 -20.64
C GLY A 266 25.99 -4.96 -21.58
N GLY A 267 26.50 -3.85 -21.03
CA GLY A 267 26.76 -2.66 -21.83
C GLY A 267 25.48 -2.02 -22.37
N ARG A 268 25.64 -1.16 -23.38
CA ARG A 268 24.51 -0.53 -24.07
C ARG A 268 23.66 -1.50 -24.90
N ALA A 269 24.24 -2.63 -25.33
CA ALA A 269 23.51 -3.66 -26.09
C ALA A 269 22.48 -4.39 -25.21
N GLU A 270 22.72 -4.50 -23.90
CA GLU A 270 21.74 -4.98 -22.92
C GLU A 270 20.56 -4.03 -22.73
N GLY A 271 20.67 -2.79 -23.20
CA GLY A 271 19.71 -1.73 -22.95
C GLY A 271 19.98 -0.96 -21.65
N PRO A 272 19.30 0.18 -21.45
CA PRO A 272 19.54 1.02 -20.29
C PRO A 272 19.13 0.35 -18.99
N TYR A 273 19.87 0.65 -17.93
CA TYR A 273 19.47 0.35 -16.56
C TYR A 273 18.46 1.38 -16.03
N ALA A 274 18.68 2.66 -16.33
CA ALA A 274 17.71 3.72 -16.09
C ALA A 274 17.44 4.51 -17.37
N ALA A 275 16.18 4.91 -17.57
CA ALA A 275 15.73 5.62 -18.75
C ALA A 275 14.63 6.63 -18.43
N VAL A 276 14.35 7.50 -19.40
CA VAL A 276 13.25 8.48 -19.34
C VAL A 276 12.43 8.42 -20.62
N SER A 277 11.18 8.87 -20.54
CA SER A 277 10.31 8.96 -21.72
C SER A 277 9.34 10.14 -21.69
N LYS A 278 8.77 10.44 -22.86
CA LYS A 278 7.71 11.44 -23.05
C LYS A 278 6.39 10.82 -23.51
N LEU A 279 5.30 11.40 -22.99
CA LEU A 279 3.94 11.11 -23.42
C LEU A 279 3.08 12.37 -23.25
N GLY A 280 2.69 13.00 -24.36
CA GLY A 280 1.94 14.26 -24.32
C GLY A 280 2.73 15.36 -23.58
N LEU A 281 2.08 16.09 -22.69
CA LEU A 281 2.73 17.15 -21.91
C LEU A 281 3.59 16.61 -20.76
N GLY A 282 3.26 15.43 -20.23
CA GLY A 282 3.97 14.79 -19.14
C GLY A 282 5.12 13.91 -19.61
N LYS A 283 5.63 13.09 -18.69
CA LYS A 283 6.81 12.25 -18.88
C LYS A 283 6.90 11.12 -17.86
N ALA A 284 7.84 10.20 -18.07
CA ALA A 284 8.10 9.14 -17.12
C ALA A 284 9.59 8.85 -16.97
N ALA A 285 9.96 8.23 -15.86
CA ALA A 285 11.29 7.66 -15.61
C ALA A 285 11.17 6.20 -15.20
N PHE A 286 12.26 5.47 -15.37
CA PHE A 286 12.33 4.02 -15.20
C PHE A 286 13.68 3.65 -14.61
N ILE A 287 13.70 2.75 -13.65
CA ILE A 287 14.90 2.05 -13.17
C ILE A 287 14.57 0.56 -13.00
N GLY A 288 15.45 -0.31 -13.48
CA GLY A 288 15.20 -1.75 -13.53
C GLY A 288 15.45 -2.53 -12.24
N ASP A 289 15.73 -1.83 -11.13
CA ASP A 289 16.03 -2.43 -9.83
C ASP A 289 15.54 -1.49 -8.72
N SER A 290 14.98 -2.07 -7.67
CA SER A 290 14.45 -1.39 -6.50
C SER A 290 15.48 -1.24 -5.38
N SER A 291 16.56 -2.00 -5.41
CA SER A 291 17.64 -1.94 -4.42
C SER A 291 18.20 -0.51 -4.23
N PRO A 292 18.43 0.30 -5.27
CA PRO A 292 18.93 1.68 -5.10
C PRO A 292 17.98 2.61 -4.36
N VAL A 293 16.68 2.30 -4.27
CA VAL A 293 15.70 3.15 -3.57
C VAL A 293 15.38 2.61 -2.17
N GLU A 294 15.70 1.34 -1.92
CA GLU A 294 15.44 0.65 -0.66
C GLU A 294 16.24 1.25 0.50
N ASP A 295 15.63 1.28 1.67
CA ASP A 295 16.32 1.51 2.94
C ASP A 295 16.09 0.37 3.96
N ALA A 296 16.89 0.34 5.02
CA ALA A 296 16.86 -0.70 6.04
C ALA A 296 15.71 -0.56 7.08
N SER A 297 14.54 -0.04 6.68
CA SER A 297 13.41 0.22 7.58
C SER A 297 12.08 -0.44 7.20
N PRO A 298 12.02 -1.77 7.02
CA PRO A 298 10.76 -2.43 6.72
C PRO A 298 9.80 -2.29 7.91
N LYS A 299 8.61 -1.79 7.62
CA LYS A 299 7.50 -1.54 8.55
C LYS A 299 6.64 -2.78 8.75
N TYR A 300 6.35 -3.54 7.69
CA TYR A 300 5.40 -4.66 7.76
C TYR A 300 6.05 -6.04 7.73
N LEU A 301 5.33 -7.06 8.22
CA LEU A 301 5.70 -8.47 8.11
C LEU A 301 5.21 -9.06 6.78
N ARG A 302 5.78 -10.20 6.37
CA ARG A 302 5.34 -10.92 5.16
C ARG A 302 3.91 -11.43 5.34
N GLU A 303 3.04 -11.11 4.41
CA GLU A 303 1.62 -11.53 4.42
C GLU A 303 1.42 -13.06 4.48
N GLU A 304 2.28 -13.83 3.82
CA GLU A 304 2.20 -15.29 3.79
C GLU A 304 2.63 -15.94 5.11
N THR A 305 3.73 -15.46 5.70
CA THR A 305 4.45 -16.18 6.77
C THR A 305 4.47 -15.46 8.12
N GLY A 306 4.14 -14.16 8.16
CA GLY A 306 4.28 -13.33 9.35
C GLY A 306 5.75 -13.11 9.77
N SER A 307 6.70 -13.44 8.90
CA SER A 307 8.12 -13.27 9.18
C SER A 307 8.57 -11.84 8.90
N LYS A 308 9.61 -11.38 9.61
CA LYS A 308 10.22 -10.06 9.38
C LYS A 308 10.82 -9.97 7.98
N LYS A 309 10.59 -8.84 7.31
CA LYS A 309 11.28 -8.50 6.05
C LYS A 309 12.72 -8.07 6.36
N THR A 310 13.59 -8.28 5.39
CA THR A 310 14.97 -7.80 5.42
C THR A 310 15.12 -6.97 4.16
N THR A 311 15.50 -5.71 4.35
CA THR A 311 15.74 -4.74 3.29
C THR A 311 17.18 -4.23 3.43
N TYR A 312 17.73 -3.64 2.38
CA TYR A 312 19.09 -3.13 2.33
C TYR A 312 19.10 -1.59 2.27
N ASP A 313 20.17 -0.97 2.76
CA ASP A 313 20.31 0.50 2.78
C ASP A 313 20.87 1.02 1.45
N GLY A 314 20.22 0.62 0.35
CA GLY A 314 20.69 0.87 -1.02
C GLY A 314 20.59 2.33 -1.43
N PHE A 315 19.66 3.10 -0.85
CA PHE A 315 19.57 4.55 -1.08
C PHE A 315 20.88 5.30 -0.83
N LYS A 316 21.72 4.81 0.09
CA LYS A 316 23.02 5.42 0.43
C LYS A 316 24.18 4.86 -0.39
N GLU A 317 23.96 3.89 -1.26
CA GLU A 317 24.98 3.29 -2.08
C GLU A 317 25.34 4.17 -3.29
N GLN A 318 26.57 4.00 -3.78
CA GLN A 318 27.11 4.65 -4.97
C GLN A 318 26.70 6.14 -5.07
N ASN A 319 25.93 6.51 -6.10
CA ASN A 319 25.30 7.82 -6.24
C ASN A 319 23.78 7.70 -6.38
N ASP A 320 23.19 6.68 -5.76
CA ASP A 320 21.81 6.24 -5.97
C ASP A 320 20.83 7.32 -5.52
N SER A 321 20.99 7.84 -4.30
CA SER A 321 20.21 8.99 -3.83
C SER A 321 20.27 10.19 -4.77
N THR A 322 21.44 10.47 -5.37
CA THR A 322 21.63 11.61 -6.26
C THR A 322 20.83 11.42 -7.54
N LEU A 323 20.90 10.24 -8.16
CA LEU A 323 20.13 9.91 -9.35
C LEU A 323 18.62 10.00 -9.06
N LEU A 324 18.16 9.35 -7.99
CA LEU A 324 16.74 9.26 -7.65
C LEU A 324 16.13 10.64 -7.36
N VAL A 325 16.84 11.49 -6.61
CA VAL A 325 16.38 12.86 -6.32
C VAL A 325 16.40 13.72 -7.58
N ASN A 326 17.44 13.62 -8.41
CA ASN A 326 17.51 14.36 -9.68
C ASN A 326 16.40 13.94 -10.66
N LEU A 327 16.02 12.65 -10.66
CA LEU A 327 14.87 12.16 -11.42
C LEU A 327 13.58 12.83 -10.97
N ILE A 328 13.30 12.89 -9.65
CA ILE A 328 12.11 13.59 -9.13
C ILE A 328 12.14 15.09 -9.45
N ASP A 329 13.31 15.73 -9.31
CA ASP A 329 13.51 17.14 -9.67
C ASP A 329 13.09 17.35 -11.15
N TRP A 330 13.63 16.56 -12.08
CA TRP A 330 13.25 16.64 -13.51
C TRP A 330 11.77 16.30 -13.75
N LEU A 331 11.25 15.21 -13.20
CA LEU A 331 9.86 14.76 -13.36
C LEU A 331 8.86 15.82 -12.89
N SER A 332 9.20 16.62 -11.86
CA SER A 332 8.32 17.65 -11.30
C SER A 332 8.23 18.94 -12.12
N LEU A 333 9.09 19.10 -13.14
CA LEU A 333 9.15 20.25 -14.03
C LEU A 333 8.29 20.04 -15.28
N GLN A 334 7.54 21.08 -15.65
CA GLN A 334 6.75 21.08 -16.88
C GLN A 334 7.60 21.51 -18.07
N GLU A 335 7.36 20.89 -19.22
CA GLU A 335 8.05 21.16 -20.48
C GLU A 335 7.01 21.32 -21.59
N SER A 336 7.35 22.07 -22.64
CA SER A 336 6.44 22.28 -23.78
C SER A 336 6.61 21.26 -24.90
N TYR A 337 7.72 20.53 -24.94
CA TYR A 337 7.93 19.49 -25.94
C TYR A 337 7.15 18.22 -25.59
N THR A 338 6.71 17.50 -26.61
CA THR A 338 5.91 16.27 -26.49
C THR A 338 6.62 15.04 -27.02
N ALA A 339 7.80 15.21 -27.62
CA ALA A 339 8.67 14.13 -28.09
C ALA A 339 10.13 14.53 -27.90
N LEU A 340 11.02 13.54 -27.70
CA LEU A 340 12.45 13.78 -27.49
C LEU A 340 13.13 14.38 -28.73
N SER A 341 12.63 14.07 -29.93
CA SER A 341 13.12 14.63 -31.20
C SER A 341 12.91 16.14 -31.34
N GLN A 342 12.09 16.76 -30.48
CA GLN A 342 11.88 18.20 -30.44
C GLN A 342 12.90 18.93 -29.54
N VAL A 343 13.72 18.21 -28.79
CA VAL A 343 14.71 18.79 -27.88
C VAL A 343 15.97 19.12 -28.66
N SER A 344 16.30 20.41 -28.76
CA SER A 344 17.45 20.88 -29.52
C SER A 344 18.76 20.31 -28.97
N GLY A 345 19.56 19.71 -29.86
CA GLY A 345 20.86 19.14 -29.51
C GLY A 345 20.81 17.80 -28.77
N LEU A 346 19.62 17.22 -28.54
CA LEU A 346 19.50 15.90 -27.94
C LEU A 346 19.79 14.80 -28.99
N GLN A 347 20.69 13.89 -28.65
CA GLN A 347 20.95 12.69 -29.43
C GLN A 347 19.94 11.62 -29.03
N LEU A 348 19.11 11.19 -29.99
CA LEU A 348 18.18 10.08 -29.77
C LEU A 348 18.94 8.77 -29.66
N ASP A 349 18.41 7.86 -28.84
CA ASP A 349 18.91 6.49 -28.77
C ASP A 349 18.58 5.71 -30.04
N GLN A 350 19.09 4.48 -30.11
CA GLN A 350 18.62 3.49 -31.07
C GLN A 350 17.68 2.51 -30.37
N PRO A 351 16.75 1.87 -31.11
CA PRO A 351 15.97 0.77 -30.54
C PRO A 351 16.91 -0.31 -29.98
N THR A 352 16.56 -0.86 -28.83
CA THR A 352 17.30 -1.99 -28.25
C THR A 352 17.03 -3.25 -29.07
N ASP A 353 18.10 -3.99 -29.41
CA ASP A 353 17.96 -5.27 -30.10
C ASP A 353 17.36 -6.31 -29.16
N LEU A 354 16.15 -6.78 -29.49
CA LEU A 354 15.39 -7.73 -28.69
C LEU A 354 15.56 -9.17 -29.18
N LEU A 355 15.58 -10.10 -28.23
CA LEU A 355 15.52 -11.53 -28.50
C LEU A 355 14.09 -11.95 -28.89
N SER A 356 13.95 -13.05 -29.61
CA SER A 356 12.64 -13.59 -29.99
C SER A 356 11.75 -13.92 -28.80
N MET A 357 12.34 -14.36 -27.69
CA MET A 357 11.66 -14.65 -26.41
C MET A 357 11.05 -13.41 -25.74
N GLU A 358 11.46 -12.21 -26.13
CA GLU A 358 10.96 -10.94 -25.60
C GLU A 358 9.77 -10.40 -26.39
N ASN A 359 9.37 -11.06 -27.47
CA ASN A 359 8.13 -10.72 -28.18
C ASN A 359 6.92 -11.06 -27.28
N PRO A 360 6.06 -10.08 -26.92
CA PRO A 360 4.97 -10.32 -25.97
C PRO A 360 4.05 -11.47 -26.38
N GLN A 361 3.60 -11.47 -27.64
CA GLN A 361 2.59 -12.40 -28.16
C GLN A 361 3.10 -13.83 -28.31
N THR A 362 4.40 -14.01 -28.58
CA THR A 362 5.02 -15.33 -28.80
C THR A 362 5.94 -15.75 -27.66
N SER A 363 6.08 -14.94 -26.62
CA SER A 363 6.85 -15.28 -25.43
C SER A 363 6.31 -16.55 -24.76
N THR A 364 7.17 -17.22 -24.01
CA THR A 364 6.83 -18.41 -23.23
C THR A 364 7.33 -18.24 -21.79
N GLU A 365 6.65 -18.90 -20.87
CA GLU A 365 7.14 -19.10 -19.50
C GLU A 365 8.40 -19.98 -19.58
N PRO A 366 9.59 -19.50 -19.18
CA PRO A 366 10.81 -20.30 -19.25
C PRO A 366 10.81 -21.44 -18.21
N VAL A 367 10.18 -21.21 -17.07
CA VAL A 367 9.89 -22.20 -16.02
C VAL A 367 8.42 -22.04 -15.63
N ALA A 368 7.77 -23.12 -15.17
CA ALA A 368 6.37 -23.07 -14.77
C ALA A 368 6.15 -22.16 -13.54
N GLU A 369 5.15 -21.30 -13.62
CA GLU A 369 4.80 -20.33 -12.59
C GLU A 369 3.59 -20.79 -11.73
N PRO A 370 3.48 -20.38 -10.45
CA PRO A 370 4.39 -19.47 -9.74
C PRO A 370 5.72 -20.14 -9.41
N TRP A 371 6.80 -19.36 -9.33
CA TRP A 371 8.18 -19.83 -9.09
C TRP A 371 8.33 -20.65 -7.81
N SER A 372 7.45 -20.41 -6.85
CA SER A 372 7.26 -21.25 -5.68
C SER A 372 5.78 -21.33 -5.32
N ALA A 373 5.36 -22.47 -4.77
CA ALA A 373 3.98 -22.66 -4.34
C ALA A 373 3.63 -21.71 -3.16
N PRO A 374 2.44 -21.10 -3.16
CA PRO A 374 1.89 -20.44 -1.98
C PRO A 374 1.76 -21.41 -0.80
N ALA A 375 2.05 -20.93 0.41
CA ALA A 375 1.83 -21.68 1.65
C ALA A 375 0.35 -22.01 1.82
N ALA A 376 0.07 -23.14 2.48
CA ALA A 376 -1.29 -23.60 2.69
C ALA A 376 -2.15 -22.52 3.38
N GLY A 377 -3.27 -22.16 2.73
CA GLY A 377 -4.25 -21.20 3.24
C GLY A 377 -3.93 -19.73 2.95
N TYR A 378 -2.77 -19.41 2.36
CA TYR A 378 -2.46 -18.05 1.92
C TYR A 378 -3.05 -17.79 0.52
N LYS A 379 -3.71 -16.64 0.37
CA LYS A 379 -4.28 -16.16 -0.89
C LYS A 379 -3.92 -14.68 -1.05
N TRP A 380 -3.02 -14.36 -1.98
CA TRP A 380 -2.57 -12.98 -2.24
C TRP A 380 -3.73 -12.00 -2.53
N TYR A 381 -4.85 -12.50 -3.05
CA TYR A 381 -6.05 -11.73 -3.38
C TYR A 381 -7.08 -11.64 -2.25
N ASP A 382 -6.82 -12.22 -1.08
CA ASP A 382 -7.70 -12.19 0.09
C ASP A 382 -6.92 -11.86 1.37
N PRO A 383 -6.89 -10.57 1.77
CA PRO A 383 -6.23 -10.12 2.99
C PRO A 383 -6.71 -10.77 4.30
N SER A 384 -7.86 -11.46 4.31
CA SER A 384 -8.28 -12.24 5.49
C SER A 384 -7.40 -13.45 5.75
N THR A 385 -6.62 -13.88 4.73
CA THR A 385 -5.65 -14.98 4.84
C THR A 385 -4.28 -14.55 5.32
N PHE A 386 -4.03 -13.23 5.38
CA PHE A 386 -2.71 -12.69 5.71
C PHE A 386 -2.36 -12.95 7.17
N LYS A 387 -1.06 -12.94 7.48
CA LYS A 387 -0.57 -13.11 8.86
C LYS A 387 -0.53 -11.79 9.62
N SER A 388 -0.69 -11.88 10.94
CA SER A 388 -0.64 -10.73 11.83
C SER A 388 0.66 -9.93 11.62
N GLY A 389 0.55 -8.60 11.61
CA GLY A 389 1.66 -7.68 11.36
C GLY A 389 1.97 -7.40 9.89
N SER A 390 1.30 -8.04 8.93
CA SER A 390 1.35 -7.63 7.52
C SER A 390 0.32 -6.54 7.23
N TYR A 391 0.65 -5.66 6.28
CA TYR A 391 -0.31 -4.68 5.78
C TYR A 391 -1.60 -5.37 5.28
N GLY A 392 -2.76 -4.82 5.61
CA GLY A 392 -4.06 -5.39 5.27
C GLY A 392 -4.51 -6.58 6.13
N TYR A 393 -3.72 -7.02 7.12
CA TYR A 393 -4.08 -8.13 8.01
C TYR A 393 -5.46 -7.94 8.65
N GLY A 394 -6.29 -8.99 8.61
CA GLY A 394 -7.62 -8.97 9.22
C GLY A 394 -8.64 -8.08 8.50
N SER A 395 -8.23 -7.40 7.42
CA SER A 395 -9.16 -6.76 6.50
C SER A 395 -9.87 -7.87 5.74
N SER A 396 -11.19 -7.98 5.90
CA SER A 396 -11.96 -8.92 5.09
C SER A 396 -11.81 -8.54 3.62
N GLY A 397 -11.11 -9.38 2.85
CA GLY A 397 -10.78 -9.25 1.43
C GLY A 397 -11.96 -9.35 0.47
N SER A 398 -13.11 -8.77 0.81
CA SER A 398 -14.22 -8.65 -0.11
C SER A 398 -14.38 -7.17 -0.43
N GLY A 399 -14.31 -6.85 -1.73
CA GLY A 399 -14.55 -5.53 -2.31
C GLY A 399 -15.96 -5.02 -2.08
N GLY A 400 -16.35 -4.90 -0.83
CA GLY A 400 -17.51 -4.18 -0.39
C GLY A 400 -17.19 -2.71 -0.32
N THR A 401 -17.92 -1.92 -1.10
CA THR A 401 -17.98 -0.47 -0.90
C THR A 401 -18.41 -0.23 0.54
N VAL A 402 -17.64 0.55 1.29
CA VAL A 402 -18.04 1.03 2.61
C VAL A 402 -19.26 1.92 2.41
N MET A 403 -20.43 1.41 2.81
CA MET A 403 -21.70 2.12 2.74
C MET A 403 -21.90 3.04 3.94
N VAL A 404 -21.40 2.63 5.11
CA VAL A 404 -21.47 3.39 6.36
C VAL A 404 -20.11 3.32 7.04
N ASN A 405 -19.63 4.48 7.49
CA ASN A 405 -18.50 4.62 8.40
C ASN A 405 -18.88 5.64 9.48
N GLU A 406 -19.32 5.16 10.63
CA GLU A 406 -19.72 6.00 11.77
C GLU A 406 -18.70 5.91 12.89
N LYS A 407 -18.00 7.03 13.13
CA LYS A 407 -16.95 7.16 14.15
C LYS A 407 -17.43 7.86 15.42
N PHE A 408 -18.67 8.31 15.45
CA PHE A 408 -19.26 9.12 16.52
C PHE A 408 -18.58 10.46 16.79
N GLU A 409 -17.60 10.87 15.96
CA GLU A 409 -16.83 12.11 16.10
C GLU A 409 -17.60 13.39 15.71
N SER A 410 -18.88 13.27 15.35
CA SER A 410 -19.77 14.40 15.10
C SER A 410 -21.04 14.32 15.94
N GLY A 411 -21.74 15.44 16.06
CA GLY A 411 -22.94 15.53 16.92
C GLY A 411 -22.61 15.53 18.42
N SER A 412 -23.65 15.73 19.22
CA SER A 412 -23.54 15.74 20.68
C SER A 412 -24.85 15.27 21.31
N LYS A 413 -24.73 14.45 22.35
CA LYS A 413 -25.84 14.06 23.23
C LYS A 413 -25.26 13.62 24.56
N THR A 414 -25.42 14.45 25.59
CA THR A 414 -24.73 14.24 26.89
C THR A 414 -25.59 13.55 27.94
N ALA A 415 -26.90 13.38 27.68
CA ALA A 415 -27.84 12.74 28.59
C ALA A 415 -28.25 11.34 28.09
N TYR A 416 -28.61 10.45 29.02
CA TYR A 416 -29.09 9.08 28.71
C TYR A 416 -30.54 9.02 28.21
N THR A 417 -31.34 10.08 28.42
CA THR A 417 -32.73 10.18 27.92
C THR A 417 -32.79 9.92 26.42
N SER A 418 -33.78 9.17 25.96
CA SER A 418 -33.83 8.80 24.54
C SER A 418 -33.95 10.00 23.60
N GLY A 419 -33.38 9.87 22.40
CA GLY A 419 -33.44 10.92 21.39
C GLY A 419 -32.59 10.64 20.15
N ASN A 420 -32.92 11.34 19.07
CA ASN A 420 -32.15 11.27 17.83
C ASN A 420 -30.88 12.12 17.91
N VAL A 421 -29.80 11.63 17.30
CA VAL A 421 -28.54 12.34 17.09
C VAL A 421 -28.21 12.30 15.61
N THR A 422 -27.93 13.46 15.02
CA THR A 422 -27.41 13.54 13.66
C THR A 422 -25.89 13.40 13.72
N LEU A 423 -25.38 12.33 13.13
CA LEU A 423 -23.96 11.99 13.03
C LEU A 423 -23.50 12.06 11.57
N ALA A 424 -22.23 11.75 11.31
CA ALA A 424 -21.64 11.87 9.98
C ALA A 424 -22.24 10.86 9.00
N SER A 425 -22.60 9.67 9.46
CA SER A 425 -23.26 8.64 8.65
C SER A 425 -24.76 8.86 8.45
N GLY A 426 -25.40 9.72 9.26
CA GLY A 426 -26.84 9.95 9.22
C GLY A 426 -27.46 10.11 10.61
N SER A 427 -28.79 10.01 10.68
CA SER A 427 -29.54 10.10 11.94
C SER A 427 -29.59 8.75 12.66
N TRP A 428 -29.31 8.78 13.96
CA TRP A 428 -29.35 7.60 14.85
C TRP A 428 -30.21 7.88 16.07
N TYR A 429 -31.04 6.92 16.46
CA TYR A 429 -31.80 6.97 17.70
C TYR A 429 -31.01 6.32 18.83
N PHE A 430 -30.76 7.10 19.88
CA PHE A 430 -30.04 6.68 21.09
C PHE A 430 -31.07 6.48 22.19
N ASP A 431 -31.12 5.29 22.77
CA ASP A 431 -31.97 4.96 23.93
C ASP A 431 -31.11 4.44 25.07
N ASN A 432 -31.28 5.03 26.25
CA ASN A 432 -30.39 4.82 27.41
C ASN A 432 -28.90 4.84 26.99
N ALA A 433 -28.58 5.80 26.12
CA ALA A 433 -27.28 5.98 25.49
C ALA A 433 -26.94 7.46 25.32
N LEU A 434 -25.65 7.77 25.21
CA LEU A 434 -25.13 9.12 24.99
C LEU A 434 -23.85 9.09 24.13
N ILE A 435 -23.36 10.25 23.69
CA ILE A 435 -22.01 10.42 23.12
C ILE A 435 -21.07 10.86 24.25
N GLY A 436 -20.08 10.02 24.56
CA GLY A 436 -19.22 10.14 25.73
C GLY A 436 -17.77 10.41 25.37
N ASN A 437 -17.13 11.32 26.11
CA ASN A 437 -15.74 11.73 25.93
C ASN A 437 -14.94 11.70 27.24
N LEU A 438 -15.44 11.03 28.28
CA LEU A 438 -14.76 10.90 29.57
C LEU A 438 -13.55 9.98 29.44
N SER A 439 -12.61 10.04 30.38
CA SER A 439 -11.44 9.14 30.43
C SER A 439 -11.81 7.66 30.50
N GLY A 440 -12.98 7.34 31.06
CA GLY A 440 -13.52 5.98 31.11
C GLY A 440 -14.11 5.48 29.80
N ASP A 441 -14.42 6.37 28.84
CA ASP A 441 -14.95 5.99 27.54
C ASP A 441 -13.85 5.40 26.67
N LYS A 442 -14.05 4.17 26.21
CA LYS A 442 -13.20 3.52 25.19
C LYS A 442 -13.59 4.09 23.83
N LYS A 443 -12.62 4.67 23.13
CA LYS A 443 -12.84 5.43 21.90
C LYS A 443 -11.57 5.51 21.06
N ASN A 444 -11.75 5.68 19.76
CA ASN A 444 -10.72 6.04 18.81
C ASN A 444 -10.98 7.46 18.32
N GLY A 445 -10.26 8.44 18.87
CA GLY A 445 -10.53 9.85 18.62
C GLY A 445 -10.99 10.56 19.90
N ILE A 446 -12.01 11.42 19.79
CA ILE A 446 -12.41 12.35 20.84
C ILE A 446 -13.62 11.82 21.62
N GLN A 447 -14.50 11.04 20.98
CA GLN A 447 -15.73 10.57 21.62
C GLN A 447 -16.28 9.28 21.00
N SER A 448 -17.02 8.50 21.78
CA SER A 448 -17.70 7.29 21.32
C SER A 448 -19.12 7.18 21.85
N ALA A 449 -19.94 6.29 21.30
CA ALA A 449 -21.26 6.03 21.86
C ALA A 449 -21.14 5.20 23.15
N ARG A 450 -21.71 5.69 24.25
CA ARG A 450 -21.80 4.96 25.53
C ARG A 450 -23.23 4.56 25.81
N VAL A 451 -23.47 3.26 25.98
CA VAL A 451 -24.80 2.67 26.13
C VAL A 451 -24.87 1.89 27.44
N ARG A 452 -25.93 2.09 28.23
CA ARG A 452 -26.20 1.29 29.43
C ARG A 452 -26.95 0.01 29.08
N ALA A 453 -26.85 -1.01 29.92
CA ALA A 453 -27.75 -2.15 29.88
C ALA A 453 -29.22 -1.68 29.87
N SER A 454 -30.05 -2.37 29.08
CA SER A 454 -31.40 -1.95 28.68
C SER A 454 -31.43 -0.73 27.74
N GLY A 455 -30.36 -0.49 26.98
CA GLY A 455 -30.25 0.58 26.00
C GLY A 455 -29.99 0.09 24.58
N ALA A 456 -30.04 1.00 23.61
CA ALA A 456 -29.77 0.69 22.22
C ALA A 456 -29.24 1.88 21.41
N LEU A 457 -28.52 1.56 20.33
CA LEU A 457 -28.19 2.47 19.23
C LEU A 457 -28.90 1.96 17.98
N THR A 458 -29.72 2.78 17.34
CA THR A 458 -30.55 2.36 16.20
C THR A 458 -30.37 3.31 15.02
N MET A 459 -30.10 2.78 13.83
CA MET A 459 -30.07 3.58 12.60
C MET A 459 -31.50 4.05 12.24
N ASN A 460 -31.65 5.31 11.84
CA ASN A 460 -32.91 5.83 11.28
C ASN A 460 -32.97 5.79 9.74
N PHE A 461 -31.98 5.16 9.11
CA PHE A 461 -31.84 5.04 7.66
C PHE A 461 -31.48 3.60 7.27
N ASP A 462 -31.73 3.25 6.02
CA ASP A 462 -31.44 1.92 5.46
C ASP A 462 -30.18 1.93 4.59
N VAL A 463 -29.53 0.77 4.50
CA VAL A 463 -28.43 0.47 3.61
C VAL A 463 -28.80 -0.73 2.73
N SER A 464 -28.50 -0.65 1.44
CA SER A 464 -28.83 -1.70 0.46
C SER A 464 -27.60 -2.52 0.12
N GLY A 465 -27.69 -3.84 0.22
CA GLY A 465 -26.60 -4.73 -0.20
C GLY A 465 -25.63 -5.13 0.91
N ALA A 466 -25.96 -4.95 2.19
CA ALA A 466 -25.03 -5.22 3.29
C ALA A 466 -24.51 -6.68 3.32
N LYS A 467 -23.19 -6.83 3.22
CA LYS A 467 -22.45 -8.10 3.31
C LYS A 467 -21.54 -8.18 4.54
N SER A 468 -21.16 -7.06 5.13
CA SER A 468 -20.35 -7.04 6.35
C SER A 468 -20.76 -5.91 7.28
N VAL A 469 -20.77 -6.17 8.59
CA VAL A 469 -20.88 -5.15 9.65
C VAL A 469 -19.73 -5.37 10.62
N GLN A 470 -18.89 -4.36 10.80
CA GLN A 470 -17.83 -4.32 11.80
C GLN A 470 -18.17 -3.28 12.87
N ILE A 471 -17.98 -3.64 14.13
CA ILE A 471 -18.29 -2.78 15.27
C ILE A 471 -17.13 -2.86 16.26
N SER A 472 -16.51 -1.72 16.57
CA SER A 472 -15.58 -1.61 17.69
C SER A 472 -16.36 -1.49 18.99
N HIS A 473 -16.04 -2.30 20.00
CA HIS A 473 -16.76 -2.31 21.27
C HIS A 473 -15.85 -2.57 22.47
N GLY A 474 -16.21 -2.01 23.62
CA GLY A 474 -15.46 -2.14 24.88
C GLY A 474 -16.32 -1.87 26.12
N ASN A 475 -15.87 -2.29 27.30
CA ASN A 475 -16.49 -1.94 28.56
C ASN A 475 -16.14 -0.50 28.94
N PHE A 476 -17.12 0.28 29.42
CA PHE A 476 -16.83 1.59 29.98
C PHE A 476 -16.04 1.44 31.29
N SER A 477 -14.89 2.11 31.39
CA SER A 477 -14.03 2.08 32.58
C SER A 477 -13.74 0.64 33.03
N THR A 478 -14.19 0.26 34.23
CA THR A 478 -14.06 -1.07 34.82
C THR A 478 -15.40 -1.84 34.89
N ASP A 479 -16.45 -1.34 34.22
CA ASP A 479 -17.75 -2.03 34.18
C ASP A 479 -17.59 -3.43 33.57
N THR A 480 -18.37 -4.41 34.04
CA THR A 480 -18.41 -5.78 33.49
C THR A 480 -19.82 -6.34 33.59
N GLY A 481 -20.14 -7.40 32.85
CA GLY A 481 -21.42 -8.10 32.97
C GLY A 481 -22.58 -7.52 32.15
N ALA A 482 -22.34 -6.49 31.33
CA ALA A 482 -23.21 -6.14 30.20
C ALA A 482 -22.85 -6.99 28.97
N VAL A 483 -23.85 -7.29 28.16
CA VAL A 483 -23.70 -7.98 26.86
C VAL A 483 -24.44 -7.19 25.78
N TRP A 484 -24.09 -7.42 24.52
CA TRP A 484 -24.75 -6.75 23.41
C TRP A 484 -25.10 -7.71 22.27
N GLN A 485 -26.08 -7.31 21.46
CA GLN A 485 -26.57 -8.08 20.33
C GLN A 485 -26.77 -7.14 19.14
N LEU A 486 -26.19 -7.49 17.99
CA LEU A 486 -26.54 -6.86 16.73
C LEU A 486 -27.89 -7.40 16.26
N GLN A 487 -28.77 -6.49 15.84
CA GLN A 487 -30.05 -6.81 15.25
C GLN A 487 -30.25 -6.05 13.92
N MET A 488 -31.04 -6.64 13.04
CA MET A 488 -31.33 -6.13 11.70
C MET A 488 -32.84 -6.04 11.49
N SER A 489 -33.26 -5.04 10.72
CA SER A 489 -34.65 -4.86 10.27
C SER A 489 -34.67 -4.66 8.75
N SER A 490 -35.56 -5.37 8.07
CA SER A 490 -35.87 -5.20 6.64
C SER A 490 -37.19 -4.45 6.38
N ASN A 491 -37.87 -3.95 7.42
CA ASN A 491 -39.16 -3.27 7.31
C ASN A 491 -39.19 -1.92 8.05
N GLY A 492 -38.12 -1.14 7.89
CA GLY A 492 -38.06 0.24 8.39
C GLY A 492 -38.00 0.39 9.91
N GLY A 493 -37.67 -0.68 10.65
CA GLY A 493 -37.53 -0.70 12.11
C GLY A 493 -38.76 -1.25 12.86
N SER A 494 -39.76 -1.76 12.14
CA SER A 494 -40.99 -2.31 12.74
C SER A 494 -40.74 -3.62 13.47
N THR A 495 -39.90 -4.51 12.92
CA THR A 495 -39.50 -5.78 13.55
C THR A 495 -38.00 -6.01 13.39
N TRP A 496 -37.40 -6.70 14.36
CA TRP A 496 -35.95 -6.89 14.43
C TRP A 496 -35.57 -8.35 14.63
N THR A 497 -34.56 -8.81 13.89
CA THR A 497 -33.99 -10.16 14.01
C THR A 497 -32.54 -10.10 14.47
N ASN A 498 -32.10 -11.09 15.25
CA ASN A 498 -30.71 -11.16 15.72
C ASN A 498 -29.76 -11.51 14.56
N VAL A 499 -28.63 -10.80 14.50
CA VAL A 499 -27.49 -11.12 13.64
C VAL A 499 -26.41 -11.75 14.51
N GLY A 500 -26.21 -13.06 14.35
CA GLY A 500 -25.28 -13.83 15.17
C GLY A 500 -25.71 -13.95 16.64
N SER A 501 -24.80 -14.41 17.49
CA SER A 501 -25.01 -14.56 18.93
C SER A 501 -24.73 -13.26 19.70
N SER A 502 -25.15 -13.22 20.97
CA SER A 502 -24.81 -12.12 21.87
C SER A 502 -23.31 -12.13 22.19
N ASN A 503 -22.74 -10.94 22.40
CA ASN A 503 -21.32 -10.70 22.56
C ASN A 503 -21.03 -10.02 23.90
N THR A 504 -19.90 -10.36 24.49
CA THR A 504 -19.29 -9.68 25.65
C THR A 504 -18.25 -8.68 25.16
N SER A 505 -17.89 -7.71 26.02
CA SER A 505 -16.84 -6.73 25.73
C SER A 505 -15.68 -6.89 26.70
N SER A 506 -14.50 -6.45 26.27
CA SER A 506 -13.27 -6.40 27.08
C SER A 506 -12.99 -4.99 27.62
N SER A 507 -11.91 -4.80 28.39
CA SER A 507 -11.50 -3.48 28.91
C SER A 507 -10.90 -2.54 27.85
N THR A 508 -10.65 -3.04 26.64
CA THR A 508 -10.18 -2.27 25.48
C THR A 508 -11.17 -2.41 24.33
N LEU A 509 -11.08 -1.49 23.35
CA LEU A 509 -11.84 -1.65 22.12
C LEU A 509 -11.36 -2.90 21.38
N THR A 510 -12.31 -3.74 20.97
CA THR A 510 -12.09 -4.89 20.09
C THR A 510 -13.13 -4.86 18.98
N VAL A 511 -12.75 -5.27 17.78
CA VAL A 511 -13.66 -5.30 16.63
C VAL A 511 -14.39 -6.63 16.56
N LYS A 512 -15.71 -6.57 16.41
CA LYS A 512 -16.54 -7.72 16.04
C LYS A 512 -17.05 -7.56 14.62
N THR A 513 -16.77 -8.56 13.79
CA THR A 513 -17.24 -8.65 12.40
C THR A 513 -18.42 -9.62 12.29
N PHE A 514 -19.45 -9.21 11.56
CA PHE A 514 -20.59 -10.03 11.16
C PHE A 514 -20.66 -10.11 9.64
N THR A 515 -20.65 -11.32 9.10
CA THR A 515 -20.88 -11.56 7.68
C THR A 515 -22.37 -11.69 7.41
N LEU A 516 -22.83 -11.05 6.33
CA LEU A 516 -24.21 -10.94 5.92
C LEU A 516 -24.36 -11.31 4.43
N THR A 517 -25.61 -11.45 3.99
CA THR A 517 -25.94 -11.65 2.57
C THR A 517 -27.25 -10.93 2.24
N GLN A 518 -27.31 -9.63 2.54
CA GLN A 518 -28.53 -8.84 2.33
C GLN A 518 -28.52 -8.23 0.94
N THR A 519 -29.62 -8.39 0.21
CA THR A 519 -29.83 -7.79 -1.12
C THR A 519 -30.90 -6.70 -1.12
N VAL A 520 -31.65 -6.57 -0.01
CA VAL A 520 -32.71 -5.56 0.18
C VAL A 520 -32.21 -4.45 1.13
N PRO A 521 -32.85 -3.26 1.12
CA PRO A 521 -32.59 -2.24 2.13
C PRO A 521 -32.82 -2.77 3.54
N VAL A 522 -31.82 -2.63 4.40
CA VAL A 522 -31.88 -3.04 5.81
C VAL A 522 -31.31 -1.94 6.69
N ARG A 523 -31.70 -1.93 7.96
CA ARG A 523 -31.07 -1.10 8.99
C ARG A 523 -30.69 -1.94 10.20
N PHE A 524 -29.72 -1.45 10.96
CA PHE A 524 -29.18 -2.15 12.12
C PHE A 524 -29.46 -1.41 13.42
N ARG A 525 -29.50 -2.18 14.51
CA ARG A 525 -29.41 -1.67 15.87
C ARG A 525 -28.53 -2.55 16.73
N ILE A 526 -27.88 -1.93 17.70
CA ILE A 526 -27.11 -2.58 18.75
C ILE A 526 -27.94 -2.50 20.02
N VAL A 527 -28.31 -3.64 20.60
CA VAL A 527 -29.06 -3.71 21.85
C VAL A 527 -28.14 -4.18 22.96
N VAL A 528 -28.12 -3.45 24.08
CA VAL A 528 -27.32 -3.79 25.26
C VAL A 528 -28.23 -4.31 26.37
N THR A 529 -27.88 -5.47 26.93
CA THR A 529 -28.58 -6.11 28.03
C THR A 529 -27.58 -6.60 29.08
N GLY A 530 -28.01 -7.44 30.02
CA GLY A 530 -27.18 -7.95 31.10
C GLY A 530 -27.34 -7.12 32.38
N THR A 531 -26.25 -6.97 33.13
CA THR A 531 -26.26 -6.38 34.47
C THR A 531 -26.69 -4.92 34.45
N SER A 532 -27.74 -4.60 35.20
CA SER A 532 -28.33 -3.26 35.23
C SER A 532 -27.30 -2.18 35.62
N GLY A 533 -27.33 -1.06 34.91
CA GLY A 533 -26.43 0.07 35.13
C GLY A 533 -25.03 -0.05 34.51
N MET A 534 -24.62 -1.25 34.06
CA MET A 534 -23.33 -1.47 33.41
C MET A 534 -23.34 -0.90 31.99
N ARG A 535 -22.19 -0.41 31.53
CA ARG A 535 -22.06 0.35 30.28
C ARG A 535 -21.05 -0.25 29.33
N LEU A 536 -21.38 -0.16 28.04
CA LEU A 536 -20.49 -0.47 26.94
C LEU A 536 -20.25 0.79 26.11
N ASN A 537 -19.05 0.89 25.55
CA ASN A 537 -18.70 1.82 24.49
C ASN A 537 -18.76 1.11 23.13
N PHE A 538 -19.26 1.82 22.12
CA PHE A 538 -19.24 1.42 20.73
C PHE A 538 -18.64 2.53 19.89
N ASP A 539 -17.80 2.15 18.94
CA ASP A 539 -17.07 3.05 18.07
C ASP A 539 -16.87 2.43 16.68
N ASP A 540 -16.42 3.25 15.72
CA ASP A 540 -16.02 2.84 14.37
C ASP A 540 -16.93 1.77 13.74
N ILE A 541 -18.22 2.08 13.58
CA ILE A 541 -19.17 1.17 12.93
C ILE A 541 -19.00 1.26 11.41
N VAL A 542 -18.61 0.14 10.80
CA VAL A 542 -18.41 0.04 9.35
C VAL A 542 -19.39 -0.97 8.77
N ILE A 543 -20.09 -0.58 7.70
CA ILE A 543 -20.98 -1.48 6.94
C ILE A 543 -20.54 -1.49 5.49
N SER A 544 -20.29 -2.68 4.93
CA SER A 544 -19.80 -2.86 3.56
C SER A 544 -20.70 -3.79 2.75
N ASN A 545 -20.75 -3.57 1.42
CA ASN A 545 -21.59 -4.36 0.48
C ASN A 545 -20.89 -5.51 -0.24
#